data_AF-A0A965PWS4-F1
#
_entry.id   AF-A0A965PWS4-F1
#
_cell.length_a   1.000
_cell.length_b   1.000
_cell.length_c   1.000
_cell.angle_alpha   90.00
_cell.angle_beta   90.00
_cell.angle_gamma   90.00
#
_symmetry.space_group_name_H-M   'P 1'
#
loop_
_entity.id
_entity.type
_entity.pdbx_description
1 polymer ?
#
loop_
_entity_poly.entity_id
_entity_poly.type
_entity_poly.pdbx_seq_one_letter_code
_entity_poly.pdbx_strand_id
1 'polypeptide(L)' 'MTTNAYQTGRLDLPFVGHCTFAKSPVCLDWNAIDADVAVIGVPNDMGTQWRPGARFGP' A
#
# COMPACT_ATOMS: atom_id res chain seq x y z
N MET A 1 -20.51 10.80 26.20
CA MET A 1 -19.98 9.58 25.55
C MET A 1 -19.27 10.01 24.29
N THR A 2 -18.07 9.50 24.06
CA THR A 2 -17.33 9.75 22.82
C THR A 2 -17.95 8.90 21.71
N THR A 3 -18.52 9.55 20.71
CA THR A 3 -19.12 8.86 19.55
C THR A 3 -18.00 8.29 18.68
N ASN A 4 -18.02 6.99 18.41
CA ASN A 4 -17.03 6.39 17.52
C ASN A 4 -17.32 6.74 16.06
N ALA A 5 -16.29 7.09 15.29
CA ALA A 5 -16.42 7.49 13.88
C ALA A 5 -16.99 6.39 12.95
N TYR A 6 -17.02 5.13 13.39
CA TYR A 6 -17.56 3.99 12.63
C TYR A 6 -19.01 4.19 12.15
N GLN A 7 -19.80 5.01 12.85
CA GLN A 7 -21.22 5.23 12.55
C GLN A 7 -21.46 6.31 11.48
N THR A 8 -20.41 7.01 11.01
CA THR A 8 -20.54 8.23 10.20
C THR A 8 -20.12 8.10 8.74
N GLY A 9 -19.68 6.92 8.27
CA GLY A 9 -19.33 6.74 6.86
C GLY A 9 -18.39 5.57 6.58
N ARG A 10 -17.56 5.72 5.53
CA ARG A 10 -16.57 4.72 5.12
C ARG A 10 -15.51 4.56 6.21
N LEU A 11 -15.38 3.33 6.70
CA LEU A 11 -14.37 2.93 7.68
C LEU A 11 -12.97 3.00 7.08
N ASP A 12 -12.11 3.83 7.66
CA ASP A 12 -10.66 3.85 7.38
C ASP A 12 -9.90 3.21 8.54
N LEU A 13 -10.12 1.90 8.70
CA LEU A 13 -9.40 1.07 9.66
C LEU A 13 -8.29 0.30 8.94
N PRO A 14 -7.22 -0.11 9.65
CA PRO A 14 -6.06 -0.73 9.03
C PRO A 14 -6.37 -1.94 8.13
N PHE A 15 -7.43 -2.69 8.45
CA PHE A 15 -7.86 -3.90 7.75
C PHE A 15 -8.94 -3.67 6.67
N VAL A 16 -9.27 -2.42 6.33
CA VAL A 16 -10.30 -2.08 5.34
C VAL A 16 -9.70 -1.42 4.10
N GLY A 17 -10.21 -1.76 2.91
CA GLY A 17 -9.80 -1.19 1.63
C GLY A 17 -8.52 -1.79 1.06
N HIS A 18 -8.12 -1.33 -0.13
CA HIS A 18 -6.88 -1.79 -0.78
C HIS A 18 -5.64 -1.42 0.05
N CYS A 19 -4.68 -2.33 0.11
CA CYS A 19 -3.43 -2.17 0.86
C CYS A 19 -2.37 -1.48 -0.01
N THR A 20 -2.62 -0.25 -0.43
CA THR A 20 -1.60 0.58 -1.09
C THR A 20 -0.71 1.26 -0.05
N PHE A 21 0.51 1.64 -0.44
CA PHE A 21 1.41 2.36 0.43
C PHE A 21 0.75 3.66 0.92
N ALA A 22 0.67 3.84 2.24
CA ALA A 22 -0.03 4.95 2.89
C ALA A 22 -1.50 5.18 2.43
N LYS A 23 -2.18 4.13 1.96
CA LYS A 23 -3.54 4.22 1.36
C LYS A 23 -3.62 5.19 0.16
N SER A 24 -2.50 5.44 -0.50
CA SER A 24 -2.39 6.36 -1.65
C SER A 24 -3.12 5.81 -2.89
N PRO A 25 -3.53 6.68 -3.84
CA PRO A 25 -4.13 6.27 -5.11
C PRO A 25 -3.19 5.36 -5.93
N VAL A 26 -3.75 4.34 -6.59
CA VAL A 26 -3.00 3.51 -7.54
C VAL A 26 -2.96 4.24 -8.88
N CYS A 27 -1.77 4.35 -9.47
CA CYS A 27 -1.59 4.82 -10.84
C CYS A 27 -1.15 3.65 -11.73
N LEU A 28 -1.99 3.30 -12.71
CA LEU A 28 -1.72 2.20 -13.64
C LEU A 28 -1.13 2.71 -14.97
N ASP A 29 -1.41 3.96 -15.34
CA ASP A 29 -0.80 4.61 -16.49
C ASP A 29 0.44 5.38 -16.05
N TRP A 30 1.60 4.87 -16.45
CA TRP A 30 2.89 5.43 -16.05
C TRP A 30 3.15 6.82 -16.63
N ASN A 31 2.52 7.14 -17.76
CA ASN A 31 2.63 8.46 -18.36
C ASN A 31 1.77 9.52 -17.65
N ALA A 32 0.85 9.08 -16.77
CA ALA A 32 -0.04 9.93 -16.00
C ALA A 32 0.41 10.10 -14.54
N ILE A 33 1.65 9.73 -14.22
CA ILE A 33 2.20 9.94 -12.87
C ILE A 33 2.45 11.44 -12.66
N ASP A 34 1.61 12.05 -11.82
CA ASP A 34 1.73 13.42 -11.33
C ASP A 34 1.69 13.39 -9.79
N ALA A 35 2.86 13.31 -9.15
CA ALA A 35 2.99 13.20 -7.71
C ALA A 35 4.40 13.65 -7.24
N ASP A 36 4.49 14.15 -6.02
CA ASP A 36 5.78 14.46 -5.38
C ASP A 36 6.60 13.18 -5.11
N VAL A 37 5.92 12.06 -4.81
CA VAL A 37 6.53 10.76 -4.51
C VAL A 37 5.69 9.65 -5.14
N ALA A 38 6.37 8.71 -5.82
CA ALA A 38 5.78 7.46 -6.31
C ALA A 38 6.48 6.26 -5.66
N VAL A 39 5.70 5.23 -5.30
CA VAL A 39 6.21 3.99 -4.69
C VAL A 39 5.94 2.83 -5.62
N ILE A 40 6.98 2.06 -5.93
CA ILE A 40 6.89 0.83 -6.73
C ILE A 40 7.45 -0.35 -5.95
N GLY A 41 6.68 -1.44 -5.92
CA GLY A 41 7.13 -2.71 -5.36
C GLY A 41 7.95 -3.49 -6.38
N VAL A 42 9.12 -3.98 -5.98
CA VAL A 42 9.93 -4.92 -6.75
C VAL A 42 10.07 -6.21 -5.95
N PRO A 43 9.11 -7.15 -6.06
CA PRO A 43 9.09 -8.38 -5.27
C PRO A 43 10.09 -9.40 -5.84
N ASN A 44 11.37 -9.14 -5.66
CA ASN A 44 12.47 -9.99 -6.11
C ASN A 44 13.41 -10.34 -4.95
N ASP A 45 13.73 -11.63 -4.83
CA ASP A 45 14.71 -12.13 -3.87
C ASP A 45 15.64 -13.19 -4.50
N MET A 46 15.76 -13.22 -5.83
CA MET A 46 16.64 -14.17 -6.54
C MET A 46 18.14 -13.98 -6.22
N GLY A 47 18.52 -12.81 -5.68
CA GLY A 47 19.89 -12.54 -5.22
C GLY A 47 20.17 -13.00 -3.78
N THR A 48 19.18 -13.54 -3.07
CA THR A 48 19.34 -13.90 -1.65
C THR A 48 20.09 -15.23 -1.52
N GLN A 49 21.17 -15.27 -0.74
CA GLN A 49 22.03 -16.46 -0.63
C GLN A 49 21.51 -17.55 0.31
N TRP A 50 20.63 -17.20 1.27
CA TRP A 50 20.23 -18.12 2.34
C TRP A 50 18.71 -18.20 2.50
N ARG A 51 18.11 -17.33 3.32
CA ARG A 51 16.67 -17.35 3.60
C ARG A 51 15.95 -16.51 2.55
N PRO A 52 15.10 -17.10 1.69
CA PRO A 52 14.23 -16.34 0.81
C PRO A 52 13.16 -15.61 1.64
N GLY A 53 12.48 -14.64 1.02
CA GLY A 53 11.34 -13.96 1.64
C GLY A 53 11.29 -12.45 1.43
N ALA A 54 12.38 -11.81 0.98
CA ALA A 54 12.39 -10.37 0.71
C ALA A 54 11.35 -9.97 -0.37
N ARG A 55 10.98 -10.91 -1.25
CA ARG A 55 9.92 -10.73 -2.25
C ARG A 55 8.53 -10.46 -1.66
N PHE A 56 8.30 -10.75 -0.37
CA PHE A 56 7.05 -10.52 0.34
C PHE A 56 7.03 -9.19 1.12
N GLY A 57 8.11 -8.40 1.04
CA GLY A 57 8.18 -7.09 1.68
C GLY A 57 7.27 -6.06 1.00
N PRO A 58 7.43 -5.83 -0.31
CA PRO A 58 6.45 -5.09 -1.11
C PRO A 58 5.13 -5.85 -1.26
#